data_AF-A0A3N9UU47-F1
#
_entry.id   AF-A0A3N9UU47-F1
#
_cell.length_a   1.000
_cell.length_b   1.000
_cell.length_c   1.000
_cell.angle_alpha   90.00
_cell.angle_beta   90.00
_cell.angle_gamma   90.00
#
_symmetry.space_group_name_H-M   'P 1'
#
loop_
_entity.id
_entity.type
_entity.pdbx_description
1 polymer ?
#
loop_
_entity_poly.entity_id
_entity_poly.type
_entity_poly.pdbx_seq_one_letter_code
_entity_poly.pdbx_strand_id
1 'polypeptide(L)'
;MPEDTLTEGARKFAVKMNLGSYKEAAKIKSDYALPSDMIRDSVKRAYDANMKKGDYSLAADLAKQYDLPAGLRIEAAQRSFHRKIDSEFFRAAASYAKDFGLPEDLVRDAAIQAFNKSMSFGLVKNAAEIAEEFNLPENMKTQAATKSFEQHMDAGLYRKALSIAIKYKLPEEMVQAAENKIV
;
A
#
# COMPACT_ATOMS: atom_id res chain seq x y z
N MET A 1 33.43 25.90 17.33
CA MET A 1 32.46 25.48 18.37
C MET A 1 31.38 24.62 17.72
N PRO A 2 31.52 23.29 17.75
CA PRO A 2 30.56 22.36 17.15
C PRO A 2 29.20 22.31 17.86
N GLU A 3 29.18 22.47 19.19
CA GLU A 3 27.95 22.42 20.01
C GLU A 3 26.95 23.54 19.67
N ASP A 4 27.43 24.76 19.41
CA ASP A 4 26.58 25.87 18.99
C ASP A 4 25.92 25.61 17.63
N THR A 5 26.62 24.88 16.75
CA THR A 5 26.13 24.58 15.40
C THR A 5 25.01 23.52 15.45
N LEU A 6 25.17 22.48 16.28
CA LEU A 6 24.15 21.45 16.46
C LEU A 6 22.90 21.99 17.16
N THR A 7 23.08 22.84 18.17
CA THR A 7 21.97 23.45 18.91
C THR A 7 21.14 24.36 18.00
N GLU A 8 21.79 25.17 17.16
CA GLU A 8 21.11 26.01 16.18
C GLU A 8 20.40 25.17 15.10
N GLY A 9 21.05 24.08 14.64
CA GLY A 9 20.44 23.13 13.71
C GLY A 9 19.17 22.49 14.28
N ALA A 10 19.22 22.02 15.53
CA ALA A 10 18.07 21.44 16.23
C ALA A 10 16.94 22.45 16.43
N ARG A 11 17.25 23.72 16.73
CA ARG A 11 16.25 24.80 16.82
C ARG A 11 15.57 25.04 15.47
N LYS A 12 16.33 25.15 14.38
CA LYS A 12 15.78 25.31 13.02
C LYS A 12 14.94 24.11 12.61
N PHE A 13 15.41 22.90 12.91
CA PHE A 13 14.67 21.66 12.69
C PHE A 13 13.31 21.69 13.39
N ALA A 14 13.29 22.02 14.68
CA ALA A 14 12.06 22.09 15.47
C ALA A 14 11.07 23.12 14.94
N VAL A 15 11.54 24.28 14.48
CA VAL A 15 10.68 25.29 13.83
C VAL A 15 10.00 24.70 12.58
N LYS A 16 10.76 24.02 11.71
CA LYS A 16 10.19 23.41 10.50
C LYS A 16 9.25 22.26 10.80
N MET A 17 9.53 21.44 11.81
CA MET A 17 8.61 20.41 12.28
C MET A 17 7.28 21.00 12.77
N ASN A 18 7.32 22.07 13.55
CA ASN A 18 6.11 22.73 14.06
C ASN A 18 5.25 23.37 12.96
N LEU A 19 5.89 23.84 11.89
CA LEU A 19 5.21 24.41 10.72
C LEU A 19 4.66 23.35 9.76
N GLY A 20 4.93 22.07 9.98
CA GLY A 20 4.57 20.99 9.04
C GLY A 20 5.48 20.91 7.81
N SER A 21 6.58 21.65 7.78
CA SER A 21 7.55 21.69 6.67
C SER A 21 8.53 20.51 6.75
N TYR A 22 8.03 19.27 6.77
CA TYR A 22 8.84 18.07 7.09
C TYR A 22 9.98 17.81 6.10
N LYS A 23 9.81 18.16 4.81
CA LYS A 23 10.89 18.04 3.81
C LYS A 23 12.07 18.97 4.13
N GLU A 24 11.78 20.20 4.55
CA GLU A 24 12.80 21.17 4.95
C GLU A 24 13.44 20.76 6.28
N ALA A 25 12.66 20.24 7.22
CA ALA A 25 13.19 19.68 8.46
C ALA A 25 14.17 18.52 8.18
N ALA A 26 13.80 17.58 7.29
CA ALA A 26 14.67 16.47 6.89
C ALA A 26 15.98 16.97 6.25
N LYS A 27 15.93 18.02 5.41
CA LYS A 27 17.11 18.67 4.87
C LYS A 27 18.00 19.25 5.97
N ILE A 28 17.42 19.98 6.94
CA ILE A 28 18.17 20.52 8.08
C ILE A 28 18.84 19.41 8.90
N LYS A 29 18.14 18.29 9.17
CA LYS A 29 18.74 17.14 9.86
C LYS A 29 19.99 16.64 9.14
N SER A 30 19.92 16.54 7.81
CA SER A 30 21.05 16.12 6.98
C SER A 30 22.19 17.15 7.00
N ASP A 31 21.88 18.42 6.72
CA ASP A 31 22.86 19.51 6.59
C ASP A 31 23.66 19.72 7.88
N TYR A 32 23.02 19.54 9.04
CA TYR A 32 23.63 19.68 10.36
C TYR A 32 24.07 18.35 10.98
N ALA A 33 23.88 17.22 10.27
CA ALA A 33 24.12 15.86 10.79
C ALA A 33 23.51 15.62 12.18
N LEU A 34 22.26 16.08 12.39
CA LEU A 34 21.65 16.12 13.72
C LEU A 34 21.45 14.71 14.30
N PRO A 35 21.94 14.46 15.53
CA PRO A 35 21.63 13.26 16.29
C PRO A 35 20.13 13.10 16.54
N SER A 36 19.64 11.86 16.51
CA SER A 36 18.20 11.55 16.64
C SER A 36 17.62 11.91 18.02
N ASP A 37 18.44 11.85 19.08
CA ASP A 37 18.07 12.23 20.45
C ASP A 37 17.78 13.73 20.57
N MET A 38 18.57 14.59 19.92
CA MET A 38 18.36 16.05 19.96
C MET A 38 17.03 16.51 19.32
N ILE A 39 16.53 15.74 18.36
CA ILE A 39 15.33 16.12 17.59
C ILE A 39 14.08 15.33 18.00
N ARG A 40 14.23 14.28 18.80
CA ARG A 40 13.15 13.33 19.16
C ARG A 40 11.89 14.03 19.66
N ASP A 41 12.02 14.99 20.56
CA ASP A 41 10.89 15.72 21.13
C ASP A 41 10.14 16.54 20.08
N SER A 42 10.86 17.17 19.15
CA SER A 42 10.23 17.93 18.07
C SER A 42 9.50 17.04 17.08
N VAL A 43 10.05 15.85 16.79
CA VAL A 43 9.36 14.84 15.98
C VAL A 43 8.12 14.33 16.69
N LYS A 44 8.19 14.04 18.00
CA LYS A 44 7.04 13.57 18.77
C LYS A 44 5.92 14.60 18.83
N ARG A 45 6.24 15.89 19.02
CA ARG A 45 5.24 16.97 18.96
C ARG A 45 4.58 17.07 17.58
N ALA A 46 5.35 16.95 16.50
CA ALA A 46 4.79 16.94 15.16
C ALA A 46 3.89 15.71 14.93
N TYR A 47 4.32 14.52 15.36
CA TYR A 47 3.49 13.31 15.35
C TYR A 47 2.14 13.55 16.04
N ASP A 48 2.15 14.07 17.28
CA ASP A 48 0.92 14.33 18.05
C ASP A 48 0.01 15.36 17.37
N ALA A 49 0.60 16.40 16.75
CA ALA A 49 -0.14 17.39 16.00
C ALA A 49 -0.85 16.78 14.77
N ASN A 50 -0.19 15.90 14.01
CA ASN A 50 -0.81 15.20 12.88
C ASN A 50 -1.89 14.22 13.34
N MET A 51 -1.65 13.48 14.42
CA MET A 51 -2.65 12.59 15.01
C MET A 51 -3.92 13.36 15.41
N LYS A 52 -3.77 14.53 16.05
CA LYS A 52 -4.89 15.40 16.42
C LYS A 52 -5.67 15.96 15.23
N LYS A 53 -4.99 16.23 14.11
CA LYS A 53 -5.62 16.70 12.86
C LYS A 53 -6.29 15.60 12.04
N GLY A 54 -6.00 14.33 12.34
CA GLY A 54 -6.45 13.19 11.53
C GLY A 54 -5.54 12.87 10.34
N ASP A 55 -4.34 13.44 10.30
CA ASP A 55 -3.32 13.23 9.27
C ASP A 55 -2.48 11.98 9.59
N TYR A 56 -3.16 10.85 9.77
CA TYR A 56 -2.58 9.62 10.30
C TYR A 56 -1.44 9.04 9.45
N SER A 57 -1.50 9.21 8.12
CA SER A 57 -0.41 8.77 7.23
C SER A 57 0.89 9.52 7.53
N LEU A 58 0.80 10.85 7.66
CA LEU A 58 1.96 11.69 7.99
C LEU A 58 2.50 11.37 9.39
N ALA A 59 1.62 11.12 10.35
CA ALA A 59 2.03 10.68 11.68
C ALA A 59 2.80 9.34 11.62
N ALA A 60 2.29 8.35 10.88
CA ALA A 60 2.96 7.07 10.73
C ALA A 60 4.31 7.21 10.01
N ASP A 61 4.38 8.02 8.95
CA ASP A 61 5.60 8.33 8.21
C ASP A 61 6.66 8.96 9.12
N LEU A 62 6.28 9.96 9.92
CA LEU A 62 7.19 10.58 10.91
C LEU A 62 7.70 9.56 11.92
N ALA A 63 6.81 8.70 12.44
CA ALA A 63 7.20 7.68 13.39
C ALA A 63 8.17 6.65 12.78
N LYS A 64 7.98 6.28 11.51
CA LYS A 64 8.86 5.36 10.77
C LYS A 64 10.19 6.02 10.42
N GLN A 65 10.18 7.24 9.90
CA GLN A 65 11.38 7.94 9.40
C GLN A 65 12.38 8.29 10.51
N TYR A 66 11.90 8.56 11.71
CA TYR A 66 12.71 9.02 12.84
C TYR A 66 12.75 8.00 13.99
N ASP A 67 12.40 6.74 13.72
CA ASP A 67 12.47 5.63 14.65
C ASP A 67 11.79 5.91 16.01
N LEU A 68 10.60 6.51 15.97
CA LEU A 68 9.76 6.61 17.17
C LEU A 68 9.31 5.21 17.61
N PRO A 69 8.89 5.02 18.88
CA PRO A 69 8.42 3.74 19.39
C PRO A 69 7.42 3.07 18.43
N ALA A 70 7.61 1.77 18.18
CA ALA A 70 6.83 1.02 17.19
C ALA A 70 5.32 1.12 17.45
N GLY A 71 4.88 1.16 18.71
CA GLY A 71 3.46 1.33 19.07
C GLY A 71 2.82 2.58 18.46
N LEU A 72 3.55 3.71 18.42
CA LEU A 72 3.05 4.95 17.79
C LEU A 72 2.94 4.80 16.28
N ARG A 73 3.96 4.19 15.65
CA ARG A 73 3.93 3.92 14.20
C ARG A 73 2.73 3.04 13.83
N ILE A 74 2.51 1.95 14.57
CA ILE A 74 1.43 1.01 14.32
C ILE A 74 0.07 1.65 14.58
N GLU A 75 -0.09 2.41 15.66
CA GLU A 75 -1.35 3.12 15.96
C GLU A 75 -1.75 4.07 14.82
N ALA A 76 -0.83 4.94 14.40
CA ALA A 76 -1.09 5.88 13.31
C ALA A 76 -1.35 5.15 11.99
N ALA A 77 -0.57 4.10 11.69
CA ALA A 77 -0.75 3.30 10.49
C ALA A 77 -2.12 2.60 10.46
N GLN A 78 -2.56 2.01 11.56
CA GLN A 78 -3.89 1.39 11.67
C GLN A 78 -5.00 2.40 11.41
N ARG A 79 -4.95 3.61 11.99
CA ARG A 79 -5.97 4.64 11.72
C ARG A 79 -5.97 5.10 10.26
N SER A 80 -4.80 5.25 9.65
CA SER A 80 -4.70 5.58 8.22
C SER A 80 -5.26 4.47 7.33
N PHE A 81 -4.96 3.21 7.67
CA PHE A 81 -5.50 2.03 6.98
C PHE A 81 -7.03 2.03 7.00
N HIS A 82 -7.66 2.17 8.18
CA HIS A 82 -9.13 2.18 8.28
C HIS A 82 -9.74 3.30 7.45
N ARG A 83 -9.16 4.52 7.45
CA ARG A 83 -9.64 5.61 6.59
C ARG A 83 -9.59 5.26 5.10
N LYS A 84 -8.57 4.50 4.65
CA LYS A 84 -8.50 4.02 3.26
C LYS A 84 -9.56 2.94 2.97
N ILE A 85 -9.83 2.05 3.92
CA ILE A 85 -10.92 1.08 3.83
C ILE A 85 -12.28 1.78 3.73
N ASP A 86 -12.55 2.75 4.61
CA ASP A 86 -13.81 3.52 4.62
C ASP A 86 -14.02 4.32 3.33
N SER A 87 -12.92 4.76 2.70
CA SER A 87 -12.95 5.44 1.39
C SER A 87 -12.90 4.46 0.21
N GLU A 88 -13.00 3.16 0.47
CA GLU A 88 -12.92 2.06 -0.48
C GLU A 88 -11.64 2.01 -1.36
N PHE A 89 -10.54 2.59 -0.88
CA PHE A 89 -9.23 2.52 -1.52
C PHE A 89 -8.50 1.23 -1.13
N PHE A 90 -9.14 0.09 -1.37
CA PHE A 90 -8.73 -1.22 -0.82
C PHE A 90 -7.32 -1.67 -1.23
N ARG A 91 -6.93 -1.53 -2.50
CA ARG A 91 -5.57 -1.92 -2.95
C ARG A 91 -4.51 -1.05 -2.26
N ALA A 92 -4.76 0.26 -2.17
CA ALA A 92 -3.87 1.19 -1.46
C ALA A 92 -3.83 0.90 0.05
N ALA A 93 -4.94 0.47 0.65
CA ALA A 93 -4.98 0.03 2.03
C ALA A 93 -4.13 -1.22 2.25
N ALA A 94 -4.22 -2.22 1.35
CA ALA A 94 -3.42 -3.44 1.42
C ALA A 94 -1.91 -3.16 1.28
N SER A 95 -1.49 -2.37 0.28
CA SER A 95 -0.08 -1.97 0.13
C SER A 95 0.41 -1.20 1.36
N TYR A 96 -0.39 -0.25 1.85
CA TYR A 96 -0.04 0.56 3.02
C TYR A 96 0.11 -0.30 4.29
N ALA A 97 -0.80 -1.24 4.53
CA ALA A 97 -0.71 -2.16 5.65
C ALA A 97 0.57 -2.99 5.60
N LYS A 98 0.94 -3.50 4.42
CA LYS A 98 2.18 -4.24 4.19
C LYS A 98 3.42 -3.38 4.46
N ASP A 99 3.45 -2.16 3.95
CA ASP A 99 4.58 -1.22 4.08
C ASP A 99 4.85 -0.78 5.52
N PHE A 100 3.82 -0.76 6.36
CA PHE A 100 3.91 -0.37 7.77
C PHE A 100 4.02 -1.55 8.73
N GLY A 101 4.02 -2.79 8.21
CA GLY A 101 4.09 -4.00 9.01
C GLY A 101 2.85 -4.19 9.89
N LEU A 102 1.68 -3.83 9.37
CA LEU A 102 0.41 -4.19 10.00
C LEU A 102 0.17 -5.71 9.87
N PRO A 103 -0.71 -6.29 10.72
CA PRO A 103 -1.06 -7.70 10.66
C PRO A 103 -1.41 -8.20 9.25
N GLU A 104 -0.94 -9.42 8.90
CA GLU A 104 -1.10 -9.99 7.56
C GLU A 104 -2.56 -10.24 7.17
N ASP A 105 -3.43 -10.50 8.13
CA ASP A 105 -4.88 -10.60 7.94
C ASP A 105 -5.46 -9.27 7.44
N LEU A 106 -5.06 -8.13 8.00
CA LEU A 106 -5.50 -6.81 7.48
C LEU A 106 -5.05 -6.56 6.04
N VAL A 107 -3.81 -6.95 5.71
CA VAL A 107 -3.29 -6.86 4.33
C VAL A 107 -4.15 -7.73 3.39
N ARG A 108 -4.39 -8.98 3.78
CA ARG A 108 -5.13 -9.95 2.99
C ARG A 108 -6.59 -9.54 2.80
N ASP A 109 -7.27 -9.12 3.86
CA ASP A 109 -8.67 -8.72 3.82
C ASP A 109 -8.88 -7.49 2.93
N ALA A 110 -7.99 -6.50 3.01
CA ALA A 110 -8.02 -5.36 2.12
C ALA A 110 -7.76 -5.76 0.66
N ALA A 111 -6.81 -6.67 0.40
CA ALA A 111 -6.55 -7.17 -0.93
C ALA A 111 -7.73 -7.98 -1.51
N ILE A 112 -8.42 -8.78 -0.69
CA ILE A 112 -9.64 -9.50 -1.08
C ILE A 112 -10.75 -8.51 -1.47
N GLN A 113 -10.96 -7.45 -0.68
CA GLN A 113 -11.92 -6.39 -1.03
C GLN A 113 -11.56 -5.68 -2.35
N ALA A 114 -10.27 -5.39 -2.58
CA ALA A 114 -9.78 -4.79 -3.81
C ALA A 114 -10.01 -5.70 -5.03
N PHE A 115 -9.76 -6.99 -4.87
CA PHE A 115 -10.01 -8.02 -5.87
C PHE A 115 -11.51 -8.08 -6.21
N ASN A 116 -12.36 -8.21 -5.20
CA ASN A 116 -13.81 -8.34 -5.39
C ASN A 116 -14.40 -7.10 -6.07
N LYS A 117 -13.96 -5.91 -5.68
CA LYS A 117 -14.35 -4.65 -6.34
C LYS A 117 -13.89 -4.62 -7.80
N SER A 118 -12.66 -5.05 -8.09
CA SER A 118 -12.19 -5.12 -9.49
C SER A 118 -13.01 -6.13 -10.32
N MET A 119 -13.33 -7.29 -9.75
CA MET A 119 -14.15 -8.32 -10.41
C MET A 119 -15.58 -7.85 -10.67
N SER A 120 -16.19 -7.08 -9.77
CA SER A 120 -17.55 -6.56 -9.94
C SER A 120 -17.65 -5.52 -11.06
N PHE A 121 -16.61 -4.70 -11.25
CA PHE A 121 -16.51 -3.75 -12.37
C PHE A 121 -16.01 -4.39 -13.68
N GLY A 122 -15.78 -5.71 -13.72
CA GLY A 122 -15.26 -6.39 -14.91
C GLY A 122 -13.79 -6.08 -15.22
N LEU A 123 -13.06 -5.47 -14.29
CA LEU A 123 -11.63 -5.14 -14.38
C LEU A 123 -10.78 -6.37 -14.07
N VAL A 124 -10.96 -7.44 -14.86
CA VAL A 124 -10.40 -8.76 -14.56
C VAL A 124 -8.87 -8.77 -14.53
N LYS A 125 -8.22 -8.01 -15.41
CA LYS A 125 -6.76 -7.83 -15.39
C LYS A 125 -6.29 -7.25 -14.06
N ASN A 126 -6.97 -6.22 -13.56
CA ASN A 126 -6.64 -5.61 -12.27
C ASN A 126 -6.86 -6.58 -11.12
N ALA A 127 -7.94 -7.36 -11.16
CA ALA A 127 -8.21 -8.40 -10.16
C ALA A 127 -7.09 -9.46 -10.14
N ALA A 128 -6.66 -9.95 -11.30
CA ALA A 128 -5.56 -10.91 -11.40
C ALA A 128 -4.23 -10.33 -10.86
N GLU A 129 -3.91 -9.08 -11.18
CA GLU A 129 -2.72 -8.40 -10.64
C GLU A 129 -2.76 -8.29 -9.12
N ILE A 130 -3.91 -7.94 -8.54
CA ILE A 130 -4.10 -7.89 -7.07
C ILE A 130 -3.91 -9.28 -6.46
N ALA A 131 -4.48 -10.31 -7.08
CA ALA A 131 -4.38 -11.68 -6.57
C ALA A 131 -2.93 -12.18 -6.54
N GLU A 132 -2.12 -11.83 -7.54
CA GLU A 132 -0.69 -12.18 -7.55
C GLU A 132 0.13 -11.31 -6.59
N GLU A 133 -0.07 -9.98 -6.60
CA GLU A 133 0.69 -9.03 -5.78
C GLU A 133 0.58 -9.33 -4.28
N PHE A 134 -0.62 -9.72 -3.84
CA PHE A 134 -0.93 -10.01 -2.43
C PHE A 134 -1.00 -11.51 -2.13
N ASN A 135 -0.61 -12.36 -3.09
CA ASN A 135 -0.66 -13.82 -2.99
C ASN A 135 -2.00 -14.33 -2.42
N LEU A 136 -3.10 -13.88 -3.02
CA LEU A 136 -4.44 -14.31 -2.66
C LEU A 136 -4.63 -15.80 -2.97
N PRO A 137 -5.60 -16.46 -2.32
CA PRO A 137 -5.90 -17.87 -2.56
C PRO A 137 -6.02 -18.25 -4.03
N GLU A 138 -5.54 -19.44 -4.39
CA GLU A 138 -5.51 -19.92 -5.78
C GLU A 138 -6.89 -19.93 -6.44
N ASN A 139 -7.96 -20.21 -5.69
CA ASN A 139 -9.33 -20.14 -6.22
C ASN A 139 -9.69 -18.73 -6.73
N MET A 140 -9.18 -17.66 -6.13
CA MET A 140 -9.39 -16.29 -6.60
C MET A 140 -8.58 -16.00 -7.87
N LYS A 141 -7.34 -16.52 -7.97
CA LYS A 141 -6.54 -16.42 -9.20
C LYS A 141 -7.23 -17.15 -10.35
N THR A 142 -7.70 -18.38 -10.11
CA THR A 142 -8.50 -19.16 -11.06
C THR A 142 -9.78 -18.42 -11.44
N GLN A 143 -10.50 -17.82 -10.49
CA GLN A 143 -11.73 -17.07 -10.78
C GLN A 143 -11.48 -15.89 -11.73
N ALA A 144 -10.41 -15.11 -11.51
CA ALA A 144 -10.04 -14.03 -12.42
C ALA A 144 -9.61 -14.59 -13.79
N ALA A 145 -8.84 -15.68 -13.83
CA ALA A 145 -8.46 -16.31 -15.08
C ALA A 145 -9.66 -16.82 -15.89
N THR A 146 -10.63 -17.49 -15.25
CA THR A 146 -11.88 -17.94 -15.87
C THR A 146 -12.66 -16.77 -16.47
N LYS A 147 -12.87 -15.69 -15.71
CA LYS A 147 -13.59 -14.52 -16.23
C LYS A 147 -12.84 -13.83 -17.37
N SER A 148 -11.51 -13.85 -17.33
CA SER A 148 -10.69 -13.28 -18.41
C SER A 148 -10.79 -14.14 -19.66
N PHE A 149 -10.78 -15.47 -19.51
CA PHE A 149 -11.01 -16.41 -20.60
C PHE A 149 -12.36 -16.12 -21.27
N GLU A 150 -13.45 -16.04 -20.49
CA GLU A 150 -14.81 -15.79 -20.99
C GLU A 150 -14.87 -14.48 -21.79
N GLN A 151 -14.33 -13.39 -21.24
CA GLN A 151 -14.27 -12.09 -21.93
C GLN A 151 -13.53 -12.17 -23.28
N HIS A 152 -12.46 -12.95 -23.36
CA HIS A 152 -11.72 -13.13 -24.63
C HIS A 152 -12.47 -14.03 -25.60
N MET A 153 -13.17 -15.06 -25.13
CA MET A 153 -14.02 -15.90 -25.96
C MET A 153 -15.15 -15.08 -26.59
N ASP A 154 -15.85 -14.27 -25.79
CA ASP A 154 -16.94 -13.41 -26.24
C ASP A 154 -16.47 -12.35 -27.25
N ALA A 155 -15.26 -11.84 -27.07
CA ALA A 155 -14.63 -10.88 -27.98
C ALA A 155 -14.05 -11.51 -29.26
N GLY A 156 -14.15 -12.83 -29.45
CA GLY A 156 -13.55 -13.54 -30.58
C GLY A 156 -12.02 -13.65 -30.53
N LEU A 157 -11.41 -13.37 -29.38
CA LEU A 157 -9.97 -13.39 -29.15
C LEU A 157 -9.49 -14.78 -28.71
N TYR A 158 -9.85 -15.82 -29.46
CA TYR A 158 -9.72 -17.23 -29.05
C TYR A 158 -8.29 -17.66 -28.71
N ARG A 159 -7.27 -17.16 -29.44
CA ARG A 159 -5.86 -17.44 -29.11
C ARG A 159 -5.44 -16.90 -27.75
N LYS A 160 -5.98 -15.73 -27.36
CA LYS A 160 -5.73 -15.15 -26.02
C LYS A 160 -6.47 -15.93 -24.95
N ALA A 161 -7.73 -16.31 -25.21
CA ALA A 161 -8.49 -17.18 -24.31
C ALA A 161 -7.75 -18.50 -24.06
N LEU A 162 -7.30 -19.18 -25.12
CA LEU A 162 -6.51 -20.41 -25.01
C LEU A 162 -5.23 -20.23 -24.20
N SER A 163 -4.49 -19.14 -24.45
CA SER A 163 -3.28 -18.81 -23.69
C SER A 163 -3.55 -18.64 -22.18
N ILE A 164 -4.66 -18.00 -21.81
CA ILE A 164 -5.12 -17.87 -20.42
C ILE A 164 -5.46 -19.24 -19.83
N ALA A 165 -6.24 -20.06 -20.55
CA ALA A 165 -6.66 -21.38 -20.07
C ALA A 165 -5.47 -22.28 -19.75
N ILE A 166 -4.47 -22.32 -20.64
CA ILE A 166 -3.24 -23.11 -20.44
C ILE A 166 -2.42 -22.54 -19.28
N LYS A 167 -2.19 -21.22 -19.26
CA LYS A 167 -1.34 -20.57 -18.24
C LYS A 167 -1.86 -20.83 -16.82
N TYR A 168 -3.17 -20.71 -16.63
CA TYR A 168 -3.81 -20.85 -15.31
C TYR A 168 -4.40 -22.24 -15.07
N LYS A 169 -4.10 -23.22 -15.94
CA LYS A 169 -4.57 -24.61 -15.84
C LYS A 169 -6.09 -24.67 -15.61
N LEU A 170 -6.83 -23.89 -16.39
CA LEU A 170 -8.29 -23.93 -16.38
C LEU A 170 -8.79 -25.32 -16.84
N PRO A 171 -10.04 -25.70 -16.52
CA PRO A 171 -10.61 -26.98 -16.93
C PRO A 171 -10.39 -27.30 -18.42
N GLU A 172 -10.12 -28.57 -18.71
CA GLU A 172 -9.81 -29.03 -20.08
C GLU A 172 -10.91 -28.66 -21.08
N GLU A 173 -12.17 -28.69 -20.66
CA GLU A 173 -13.32 -28.27 -21.46
C GLU A 173 -13.19 -26.82 -21.96
N MET A 174 -12.62 -25.92 -21.17
CA MET A 174 -12.37 -24.53 -21.58
C MET A 174 -11.22 -24.43 -22.59
N VAL A 175 -10.18 -25.25 -22.44
CA VAL A 175 -9.08 -25.34 -23.41
C VAL A 175 -9.63 -25.77 -24.77
N GLN A 176 -10.37 -26.88 -24.80
CA GLN A 176 -10.99 -27.43 -26.01
C GLN A 176 -11.98 -26.44 -26.65
N ALA A 177 -12.77 -25.72 -25.84
CA ALA A 177 -13.71 -24.71 -26.33
C ALA A 177 -13.01 -23.58 -27.12
N ALA A 178 -11.84 -23.13 -26.67
CA ALA A 178 -11.07 -22.12 -27.37
C ALA A 178 -10.35 -22.67 -28.63
N GLU A 179 -9.80 -23.88 -28.56
CA GLU A 179 -9.16 -24.54 -29.70
C GLU A 179 -10.12 -24.72 -30.88
N ASN A 180 -11.34 -25.19 -30.61
CA ASN A 180 -12.38 -25.41 -31.63
C ASN A 180 -12.81 -24.13 -32.37
N LYS A 181 -12.53 -22.94 -31.82
CA LYS A 181 -12.84 -21.65 -32.44
C LYS A 181 -11.69 -21.07 -33.26
N ILE A 182 -10.49 -21.65 -33.17
CA ILE A 182 -9.29 -21.21 -33.91
C ILE A 182 -9.18 -21.91 -35.27
N VAL A 183 -9.75 -23.12 -35.38
CA VAL A 183 -9.81 -23.95 -36.60
C VAL A 183 -10.77 -23.34 -37.61
#